data_AF-Q6S967-F1
#
_entry.id   AF-Q6S967-F1
#
_cell.length_a   1.000
_cell.length_b   1.000
_cell.length_c   1.000
_cell.angle_alpha   90.00
_cell.angle_beta   90.00
_cell.angle_gamma   90.00
#
_symmetry.space_group_name_H-M   'P 1'
#
loop_
_entity.id
_entity.type
_entity.pdbx_description
1 polymer ?
#
loop_
_entity_poly.entity_id
_entity_poly.type
_entity_poly.pdbx_seq_one_letter_code
_entity_poly.pdbx_strand_id
1 'polypeptide(L)'
;VADMLKDSIHWRTKKIKGCLSNGAKIRCNKKNKCNNDCDCFQKWVEQKGKEWMAIKEHFGNQEAFKNKGKNSASQMLGEEMSSPDFVLNYLLKKDELLTSLREGYGKPEDIEHIRKMLDDEEEADGGVVGENKTTMDKLL
;
A
#
# COMPACT_ATOMS: atom_id res chain seq x y z
N VAL A 1 -6.71 -0.99 -4.62
CA VAL A 1 -5.28 -0.64 -4.47
C VAL A 1 -4.94 0.65 -5.23
N ALA A 2 -5.20 0.74 -6.54
CA ALA A 2 -4.90 1.93 -7.36
C ALA A 2 -5.42 3.25 -6.75
N ASP A 3 -6.69 3.31 -6.36
CA ASP A 3 -7.28 4.53 -5.78
C ASP A 3 -6.60 4.94 -4.46
N MET A 4 -6.26 3.98 -3.61
CA MET A 4 -5.54 4.26 -2.37
C MET A 4 -4.16 4.86 -2.65
N LEU A 5 -3.40 4.30 -3.60
CA LEU A 5 -2.09 4.83 -3.98
C LEU A 5 -2.21 6.25 -4.55
N LYS A 6 -3.23 6.49 -5.38
CA LYS A 6 -3.51 7.80 -5.95
C LYS A 6 -3.90 8.83 -4.88
N ASP A 7 -4.75 8.44 -3.93
CA ASP A 7 -5.12 9.26 -2.78
C ASP A 7 -3.90 9.58 -1.91
N SER A 8 -3.01 8.61 -1.66
CA SER A 8 -1.75 8.83 -0.94
C SER A 8 -0.88 9.88 -1.63
N ILE A 9 -0.76 9.85 -2.97
CA ILE A 9 -0.05 10.88 -3.74
C ILE A 9 -0.72 12.23 -3.54
N HIS A 10 -2.05 12.28 -3.67
CA HIS A 10 -2.81 13.51 -3.54
C HIS A 10 -2.64 14.15 -2.16
N TRP A 11 -2.69 13.35 -1.09
CA TRP A 11 -2.41 13.80 0.26
C TRP A 11 -1.02 14.41 0.35
N ARG A 12 0.02 13.63 0.04
CA ARG A 12 1.44 14.04 0.18
C ARG A 12 1.81 15.24 -0.68
N THR A 13 1.26 15.37 -1.89
CA THR A 13 1.67 16.38 -2.88
C THR A 13 0.78 17.61 -2.95
N LYS A 14 -0.48 17.52 -2.52
CA LYS A 14 -1.45 18.63 -2.63
C LYS A 14 -2.00 19.07 -1.28
N LYS A 15 -2.60 18.15 -0.52
CA LYS A 15 -3.36 18.51 0.69
C LYS A 15 -2.47 18.87 1.87
N ILE A 16 -1.54 17.98 2.22
CA ILE A 16 -0.66 18.18 3.39
C ILE A 16 0.73 18.69 3.02
N LYS A 17 1.06 18.83 1.73
CA LYS A 17 2.38 19.32 1.27
C LYS A 17 2.81 20.61 1.98
N GLY A 18 1.90 21.59 2.08
CA GLY A 18 2.17 22.87 2.75
C GLY A 18 2.32 22.75 4.28
N CYS A 19 1.78 21.69 4.87
CA CYS A 19 1.88 21.38 6.30
C CYS A 19 3.18 20.64 6.65
N LEU A 20 3.76 19.94 5.66
CA LEU A 20 5.04 19.23 5.73
C LEU A 20 6.24 20.14 5.40
N SER A 21 6.05 21.19 4.59
CA SER A 21 7.11 22.12 4.20
C SER A 21 7.36 23.18 5.27
N ASN A 22 8.39 23.00 6.10
CA ASN A 22 9.31 24.04 6.66
C ASN A 22 10.07 23.53 7.91
N GLY A 23 11.14 22.75 7.71
CA GLY A 23 12.24 22.55 8.68
C GLY A 23 11.87 21.90 10.02
N ALA A 24 12.29 20.65 10.21
CA ALA A 24 12.33 19.89 11.48
C ALA A 24 11.03 19.74 12.32
N LYS A 25 9.96 20.51 12.09
CA LYS A 25 8.68 20.41 12.81
C LYS A 25 7.50 20.39 11.85
N ILE A 26 6.83 19.24 11.80
CA ILE A 26 5.53 19.05 11.15
C ILE A 26 4.54 20.05 11.76
N ARG A 27 3.91 20.88 10.93
CA ARG A 27 2.97 21.94 11.36
C ARG A 27 1.53 21.43 11.48
N CYS A 28 1.35 20.20 11.97
CA CYS A 28 0.04 19.72 12.44
C CYS A 28 -0.23 20.29 13.85
N ASN A 29 -0.06 21.61 14.02
CA ASN A 29 -0.35 22.30 15.27
C ASN A 29 -1.53 23.27 15.07
N LYS A 30 -2.27 23.51 16.16
CA LYS A 30 -3.57 24.21 16.24
C LYS A 30 -3.68 25.60 15.58
N LYS A 31 -2.60 26.15 15.02
CA LYS A 31 -2.61 27.42 14.28
C LYS A 31 -2.55 27.12 12.79
N ASN A 32 -3.71 27.08 12.11
CA ASN A 32 -3.98 27.09 10.65
C ASN A 32 -4.79 25.89 10.11
N LYS A 33 -5.23 25.98 8.84
CA LYS A 33 -5.95 24.92 8.07
C LYS A 33 -5.29 23.54 8.13
N CYS A 34 -3.97 23.49 8.38
CA CYS A 34 -3.20 22.26 8.54
C CYS A 34 -3.68 21.35 9.67
N ASN A 35 -4.23 21.88 10.78
CA ASN A 35 -4.75 21.01 11.84
C ASN A 35 -5.90 20.14 11.32
N ASN A 36 -6.85 20.76 10.61
CA ASN A 36 -7.99 20.04 10.03
C ASN A 36 -7.56 19.08 8.92
N ASP A 37 -6.61 19.48 8.06
CA ASP A 37 -6.11 18.63 6.99
C ASP A 37 -5.35 17.41 7.55
N CYS A 38 -4.54 17.59 8.61
CA CYS A 38 -3.88 16.48 9.29
C CYS A 38 -4.89 15.55 10.00
N ASP A 39 -5.87 16.11 10.71
CA ASP A 39 -6.93 15.32 11.38
C ASP A 39 -7.74 14.50 10.36
N CYS A 40 -8.06 15.09 9.20
CA CYS A 40 -8.71 14.39 8.09
C CYS A 40 -7.83 13.31 7.48
N PHE A 41 -6.53 13.58 7.30
CA PHE A 41 -5.59 12.58 6.80
C PHE A 41 -5.46 11.40 7.77
N GLN A 42 -5.35 11.66 9.08
CA GLN A 42 -5.31 10.61 10.10
C GLN A 42 -6.57 9.73 10.04
N LYS A 43 -7.76 10.34 9.98
CA LYS A 43 -9.02 9.59 9.84
C LYS A 43 -9.07 8.77 8.55
N TRP A 44 -8.54 9.31 7.45
CA TRP A 44 -8.45 8.60 6.18
C TRP A 44 -7.51 7.39 6.31
N VAL A 45 -6.32 7.53 6.93
CA VAL A 45 -5.40 6.41 7.19
C VAL A 45 -6.07 5.35 8.06
N GLU A 46 -6.72 5.74 9.15
CA GLU A 46 -7.45 4.80 10.03
C GLU A 46 -8.56 4.05 9.29
N GLN A 47 -9.31 4.74 8.42
CA GLN A 47 -10.34 4.11 7.59
C GLN A 47 -9.73 3.14 6.58
N LYS A 48 -8.65 3.54 5.88
CA LYS A 48 -7.99 2.69 4.89
C LYS A 48 -7.30 1.49 5.53
N GLY A 49 -6.78 1.62 6.76
CA GLY A 49 -6.31 0.49 7.56
C GLY A 49 -7.40 -0.55 7.81
N LYS A 50 -8.62 -0.11 8.16
CA LYS A 50 -9.76 -1.01 8.35
C LYS A 50 -10.20 -1.69 7.05
N GLU A 51 -10.31 -0.92 5.97
CA GLU A 51 -10.61 -1.47 4.64
C GLU A 51 -9.55 -2.49 4.20
N TRP A 52 -8.27 -2.19 4.44
CA TRP A 52 -7.16 -3.07 4.09
C TRP A 52 -7.17 -4.37 4.89
N MET A 53 -7.44 -4.32 6.20
CA MET A 53 -7.60 -5.53 7.02
C MET A 53 -8.71 -6.44 6.48
N ALA A 54 -9.87 -5.88 6.12
CA ALA A 54 -10.97 -6.65 5.54
C ALA A 54 -10.60 -7.27 4.18
N ILE A 55 -9.81 -6.56 3.35
CA ILE A 55 -9.30 -7.10 2.08
C ILE A 55 -8.36 -8.27 2.33
N LYS A 56 -7.44 -8.17 3.29
CA LYS A 56 -6.51 -9.26 3.64
C LYS A 56 -7.27 -10.50 4.13
N GLU A 57 -8.27 -10.31 4.99
CA GLU A 57 -9.13 -11.40 5.46
C GLU A 57 -9.88 -12.07 4.30
N HIS A 58 -10.49 -11.27 3.42
CA HIS A 58 -11.20 -11.80 2.26
C HIS A 58 -10.24 -12.54 1.31
N PHE A 59 -9.05 -12.00 1.06
CA PHE A 59 -8.03 -12.62 0.22
C PHE A 59 -7.57 -13.96 0.81
N GLY A 60 -7.32 -14.03 2.12
CA GLY A 60 -6.95 -15.25 2.82
C GLY A 60 -8.03 -16.33 2.81
N ASN A 61 -9.30 -15.94 2.73
CA ASN A 61 -10.45 -16.83 2.73
C ASN A 61 -10.83 -17.39 1.35
N GLN A 62 -10.04 -17.15 0.30
CA GLN A 62 -10.29 -17.73 -1.02
C GLN A 62 -10.17 -19.27 -0.99
N GLU A 63 -11.10 -19.96 -1.66
CA GLU A 63 -11.15 -21.44 -1.72
C GLU A 63 -9.86 -22.07 -2.26
N ALA A 64 -9.13 -21.33 -3.09
CA ALA A 64 -7.82 -21.74 -3.61
C ALA A 64 -6.80 -22.05 -2.49
N PHE A 65 -6.88 -21.35 -1.34
CA PHE A 65 -5.98 -21.52 -0.20
C PHE A 65 -6.51 -22.52 0.85
N LYS A 66 -7.83 -22.74 0.89
CA LYS A 66 -8.46 -23.69 1.83
C LYS A 66 -8.12 -25.15 1.50
N ASN A 67 -7.82 -25.45 0.24
CA ASN A 67 -7.56 -26.79 -0.26
C ASN A 67 -6.06 -27.18 -0.26
N LYS A 68 -5.25 -26.63 0.65
CA LYS A 68 -3.81 -26.91 0.91
C LYS A 68 -3.27 -28.17 0.20
N GLY A 69 -2.83 -28.03 -1.05
CA GLY A 69 -2.18 -29.10 -1.82
C GLY A 69 -3.06 -30.04 -2.66
N LYS A 70 -4.36 -29.76 -2.88
CA LYS A 70 -5.25 -30.58 -3.72
C LYS A 70 -5.72 -29.92 -5.02
N ASN A 71 -5.19 -28.77 -5.39
CA ASN A 71 -5.31 -28.28 -6.77
C ASN A 71 -3.99 -28.50 -7.51
N SER A 72 -4.08 -28.93 -8.77
CA SER A 72 -2.92 -29.26 -9.62
C SER A 72 -1.93 -28.09 -9.76
N ALA A 73 -2.43 -26.85 -9.67
CA ALA A 73 -1.61 -25.64 -9.74
C ALA A 73 -0.63 -25.51 -8.56
N SER A 74 -1.04 -25.80 -7.31
CA SER A 74 -0.12 -25.62 -6.17
C SER A 74 0.96 -26.71 -6.11
N GLN A 75 0.69 -27.90 -6.67
CA GLN A 75 1.72 -28.95 -6.80
C GLN A 75 2.81 -28.57 -7.82
N MET A 76 2.45 -27.73 -8.80
CA MET A 76 3.36 -27.26 -9.86
C MET A 76 4.14 -25.99 -9.45
N LEU A 77 3.51 -25.08 -8.71
CA LEU A 77 4.08 -23.77 -8.35
C LEU A 77 4.78 -23.75 -6.97
N GLY A 78 4.71 -24.85 -6.21
CA GLY A 78 5.31 -24.99 -4.88
C GLY A 78 4.30 -24.76 -3.74
N GLU A 79 4.61 -25.34 -2.57
CA GLU A 79 3.76 -25.24 -1.36
C GLU A 79 3.64 -23.78 -0.84
N GLU A 80 4.64 -22.93 -1.08
CA GLU A 80 4.61 -21.52 -0.71
C GLU A 80 3.47 -20.76 -1.40
N MET A 81 3.10 -21.14 -2.63
CA MET A 81 2.00 -20.53 -3.39
C MET A 81 0.59 -20.90 -2.84
N SER A 82 0.52 -21.85 -1.89
CA SER A 82 -0.69 -22.12 -1.10
C SER A 82 -0.85 -21.17 0.09
N SER A 83 0.15 -20.34 0.40
CA SER A 83 0.07 -19.33 1.47
C SER A 83 -0.54 -18.03 0.93
N PRO A 84 -1.70 -17.59 1.44
CA PRO A 84 -2.28 -16.31 1.03
C PRO A 84 -1.34 -15.14 1.28
N ASP A 85 -0.60 -15.15 2.39
CA ASP A 85 0.32 -14.07 2.74
C ASP A 85 1.49 -14.00 1.75
N PHE A 86 2.00 -15.15 1.31
CA PHE A 86 3.06 -15.21 0.31
C PHE A 86 2.58 -14.67 -1.03
N VAL A 87 1.43 -15.16 -1.52
CA VAL A 87 0.87 -14.71 -2.82
C VAL A 87 0.52 -13.23 -2.77
N LEU A 88 -0.07 -12.75 -1.67
CA LEU A 88 -0.41 -11.34 -1.50
C LEU A 88 0.85 -10.46 -1.50
N ASN A 89 1.90 -10.86 -0.77
CA ASN A 89 3.19 -10.17 -0.77
C ASN A 89 3.84 -10.17 -2.16
N TYR A 90 3.77 -11.29 -2.89
CA TYR A 90 4.28 -11.38 -4.26
C TYR A 90 3.55 -10.40 -5.20
N LEU A 91 2.22 -10.38 -5.19
CA LEU A 91 1.41 -9.50 -6.05
C LEU A 91 1.60 -8.01 -5.73
N LEU A 92 1.84 -7.68 -4.46
CA LEU A 92 2.05 -6.31 -4.01
C LEU A 92 3.51 -5.86 -4.10
N LYS A 93 4.41 -6.74 -4.54
CA LYS A 93 5.79 -6.37 -4.84
C LYS A 93 5.78 -5.29 -5.92
N LYS A 94 6.63 -4.29 -5.74
CA LYS A 94 6.69 -3.08 -6.56
C LYS A 94 6.56 -3.32 -8.07
N ASP A 95 7.36 -4.23 -8.63
CA ASP A 95 7.36 -4.49 -10.08
C ASP A 95 6.04 -5.12 -10.57
N GLU A 96 5.53 -6.11 -9.83
CA GLU A 96 4.24 -6.78 -10.14
C GLU A 96 3.06 -5.81 -9.99
N LEU A 97 3.05 -5.03 -8.90
CA LEU A 97 2.05 -4.02 -8.63
C LEU A 97 2.03 -2.93 -9.72
N LEU A 98 3.18 -2.38 -10.08
CA LEU A 98 3.28 -1.35 -11.13
C LEU A 98 2.83 -1.89 -12.49
N THR A 99 3.15 -3.15 -12.79
CA THR A 99 2.71 -3.83 -14.02
C THR A 99 1.19 -3.96 -14.04
N SER A 100 0.59 -4.50 -12.97
CA SER A 100 -0.87 -4.65 -12.84
C SER A 100 -1.60 -3.29 -12.93
N LEU A 101 -1.05 -2.25 -12.30
CA LEU A 101 -1.62 -0.90 -12.36
C LEU A 101 -1.52 -0.30 -13.77
N ARG A 102 -0.40 -0.51 -14.47
CA ARG A 102 -0.22 -0.03 -15.84
C ARG A 102 -1.24 -0.67 -16.79
N GLU A 103 -1.46 -1.98 -16.67
CA GLU A 103 -2.41 -2.72 -17.50
C GLU A 103 -3.88 -2.37 -17.18
N GLY A 104 -4.22 -2.24 -15.89
CA GLY A 104 -5.60 -2.01 -15.46
C GLY A 104 -6.05 -0.54 -15.43
N TYR A 105 -5.13 0.41 -15.18
CA TYR A 105 -5.47 1.81 -14.91
C TYR A 105 -4.84 2.81 -15.88
N GLY A 106 -3.92 2.37 -16.76
CA GLY A 106 -3.62 2.97 -18.07
C GLY A 106 -3.15 4.42 -18.14
N LYS A 107 -2.85 5.10 -17.02
CA LYS A 107 -2.39 6.50 -17.00
C LYS A 107 -0.90 6.58 -16.65
N PRO A 108 0.00 6.72 -17.64
CA PRO A 108 1.46 6.64 -17.42
C PRO A 108 1.97 7.63 -16.35
N GLU A 109 1.43 8.85 -16.32
CA GLU A 109 1.81 9.87 -15.33
C GLU A 109 1.47 9.45 -13.89
N ASP A 110 0.29 8.85 -13.68
CA ASP A 110 -0.12 8.34 -12.37
C ASP A 110 0.84 7.22 -11.92
N ILE A 111 1.25 6.34 -12.84
CA ILE A 111 2.17 5.22 -12.55
C ILE A 111 3.57 5.72 -12.18
N GLU A 112 4.11 6.73 -12.86
CA GLU A 112 5.41 7.31 -12.49
C GLU A 112 5.40 7.93 -11.09
N HIS A 113 4.33 8.64 -10.74
CA HIS A 113 4.18 9.21 -9.40
C HIS A 113 4.05 8.12 -8.32
N ILE A 114 3.35 7.02 -8.61
CA ILE A 114 3.25 5.87 -7.71
C ILE A 114 4.62 5.22 -7.53
N ARG A 115 5.34 4.96 -8.62
CA ARG A 115 6.69 4.39 -8.58
C ARG A 115 7.61 5.20 -7.67
N LYS A 116 7.64 6.52 -7.85
CA LYS A 116 8.46 7.40 -7.03
C LYS A 116 8.10 7.35 -5.55
N MET A 117 6.80 7.26 -5.21
CA MET A 117 6.39 7.11 -3.81
C MET A 117 6.92 5.80 -3.21
N LEU A 118 6.85 4.70 -3.97
CA LEU A 118 7.35 3.41 -3.52
C LEU A 118 8.88 3.41 -3.37
N ASP A 119 9.61 4.08 -4.27
CA ASP A 119 11.06 4.31 -4.15
C ASP A 119 11.39 5.04 -2.83
N ASP A 120 10.71 6.17 -2.55
CA ASP A 120 10.93 6.96 -1.33
C ASP A 120 10.68 6.14 -0.05
N GLU A 121 9.71 5.21 -0.07
CA GLU A 121 9.37 4.35 1.08
C GLU A 121 10.43 3.26 1.29
N GLU A 122 10.90 2.62 0.22
CA GLU A 122 11.98 1.63 0.29
C GLU A 122 13.28 2.25 0.84
N GLU A 123 13.59 3.49 0.48
CA GLU A 123 14.75 4.23 1.01
C GLU A 123 14.59 4.59 2.50
N ALA A 124 13.37 4.91 2.94
CA ALA A 124 13.09 5.30 4.32
C ALA A 124 13.09 4.12 5.32
N ASP A 125 12.73 2.91 4.88
CA ASP A 125 12.59 1.70 5.71
C ASP A 125 13.93 1.05 6.09
N GLY A 126 15.06 1.50 5.52
CA GLY A 126 16.41 1.07 5.93
C GLY A 126 16.70 -0.43 5.80
N GLY A 127 15.87 -1.18 5.06
CA GLY A 127 16.05 -2.61 4.78
C GLY A 127 15.65 -3.58 5.89
N VAL A 128 15.03 -3.15 6.99
CA VAL A 128 14.54 -4.07 8.04
C VAL A 128 13.08 -4.43 7.77
N VAL A 129 12.87 -5.36 6.84
CA VAL A 129 11.59 -6.07 6.69
C VAL A 129 11.42 -7.01 7.89
N GLY A 130 10.94 -6.48 9.00
CA GLY A 130 10.42 -7.27 10.11
C GLY A 130 9.04 -7.83 9.76
N GLU A 131 8.95 -9.17 9.74
CA GLU A 131 7.79 -10.07 9.70
C GLU A 131 6.54 -9.59 8.90
N ASN A 132 6.31 -10.22 7.74
CA ASN A 132 5.03 -10.32 7.01
C ASN A 132 4.26 -9.01 6.72
N LYS A 133 4.92 -7.87 6.53
CA LYS A 133 4.25 -6.63 6.09
C LYS A 133 4.28 -6.50 4.56
N THR A 134 3.10 -6.32 3.96
CA THR A 134 2.97 -6.01 2.52
C THR A 134 3.40 -4.57 2.23
N THR A 135 3.65 -4.23 0.97
CA THR A 135 3.86 -2.84 0.51
C THR A 135 2.76 -1.90 0.99
N MET A 136 1.52 -2.37 1.03
CA MET A 136 0.38 -1.57 1.48
C MET A 136 0.39 -1.35 3.01
N ASP A 137 0.88 -2.32 3.78
CA ASP A 137 1.03 -2.19 5.24
C ASP A 137 2.14 -1.21 5.63
N LYS A 138 3.08 -0.91 4.72
CA LYS A 138 4.12 0.11 4.93
C LYS A 138 3.61 1.52 4.64
N LEU A 139 2.71 1.65 3.66
CA LEU A 139 2.15 2.94 3.24
C LEU A 139 1.03 3.47 4.14
N LEU A 140 0.49 2.65 5.06
CA LEU A 140 -0.56 3.00 6.02
C LEU A 140 0.02 3.15 7.43
#